data_AF-A0A382VUR8-F1
#
_entry.id   AF-A0A382VUR8-F1
#
_cell.length_a   1.000
_cell.length_b   1.000
_cell.length_c   1.000
_cell.angle_alpha   90.00
_cell.angle_beta   90.00
_cell.angle_gamma   90.00
#
_symmetry.space_group_name_H-M   'P 1'
#
loop_
_entity.id
_entity.type
_entity.pdbx_description
1 polymer ?
#
loop_
_entity_poly.entity_id
_entity_poly.type
_entity_poly.pdbx_seq_one_letter_code
_entity_poly.pdbx_strand_id
1 'polypeptide(L)'
;MSELINNITTALIYGLYLFLPGYIVLSCAGTQRHKFLLSIGISISIVVLTLVPIYWIGGGISLWLGILHLVIAAVIGGVRLFPTLYPNQKMGKVILSPLVPKRLYGLGFIFLLVSFGFYHVIVGPFTEIPSDFWKHLARVGVESSV
;
A
#
# COMPACT_ATOMS: atom_id res chain seq x y z
N MET A 1 -27.83 -11.24 -0.77
CA MET A 1 -27.66 -10.14 -1.76
C MET A 1 -26.98 -8.92 -1.15
N SER A 2 -27.36 -8.50 0.06
CA SER A 2 -26.68 -7.43 0.82
C SER A 2 -25.20 -7.70 1.11
N GLU A 3 -24.84 -8.93 1.49
CA GLU A 3 -23.44 -9.29 1.78
C GLU A 3 -22.53 -9.22 0.55
N LEU A 4 -23.03 -9.68 -0.61
CA LEU A 4 -22.30 -9.60 -1.87
C LEU A 4 -22.01 -8.14 -2.24
N ILE A 5 -23.00 -7.26 -2.09
CA ILE A 5 -22.85 -5.83 -2.36
C ILE A 5 -21.81 -5.23 -1.39
N ASN A 6 -21.89 -5.52 -0.10
CA ASN A 6 -20.94 -5.03 0.89
C ASN A 6 -19.50 -5.48 0.60
N ASN A 7 -19.30 -6.74 0.20
CA ASN A 7 -17.99 -7.27 -0.15
C ASN A 7 -17.41 -6.59 -1.40
N ILE A 8 -18.23 -6.40 -2.43
CA ILE A 8 -17.83 -5.69 -3.66
C ILE A 8 -17.47 -4.23 -3.33
N THR A 9 -18.30 -3.54 -2.55
CA THR A 9 -18.03 -2.16 -2.11
C THR A 9 -16.73 -2.06 -1.32
N THR A 10 -16.50 -2.99 -0.39
CA THR A 10 -15.29 -3.04 0.42
C THR A 10 -14.04 -3.28 -0.44
N ALA A 11 -14.11 -4.23 -1.38
CA ALA A 11 -13.02 -4.50 -2.31
C ALA A 11 -12.71 -3.29 -3.21
N LEU A 12 -13.73 -2.59 -3.69
CA LEU A 12 -13.57 -1.36 -4.46
C LEU A 12 -12.91 -0.25 -3.64
N ILE A 13 -13.36 -0.05 -2.40
CA ILE A 13 -12.77 0.94 -1.49
C ILE A 13 -11.29 0.62 -1.26
N TYR A 14 -10.95 -0.62 -0.92
CA TYR A 14 -9.55 -1.02 -0.73
C TYR A 14 -8.71 -0.85 -2.00
N GLY A 15 -9.25 -1.26 -3.15
CA GLY A 15 -8.59 -1.07 -4.44
C GLY A 15 -8.30 0.40 -4.72
N LEU A 16 -9.25 1.29 -4.40
CA LEU A 16 -9.06 2.73 -4.52
C LEU A 16 -7.94 3.23 -3.61
N TYR A 17 -7.92 2.87 -2.33
CA TYR A 17 -6.83 3.29 -1.42
C TYR A 17 -5.47 2.72 -1.81
N LEU A 18 -5.42 1.50 -2.36
CA LEU A 18 -4.18 0.83 -2.77
C LEU A 18 -3.60 1.39 -4.08
N PHE A 19 -4.39 2.07 -4.91
CA PHE A 19 -3.95 2.52 -6.23
C PHE A 19 -4.01 4.04 -6.40
N LEU A 20 -5.14 4.64 -6.03
CA LEU A 20 -5.49 6.01 -6.39
C LEU A 20 -4.53 7.08 -5.81
N PRO A 21 -4.14 7.04 -4.51
CA PRO A 21 -3.26 8.05 -3.95
C PRO A 21 -1.92 8.14 -4.68
N GLY A 22 -1.23 7.01 -4.84
CA GLY A 22 0.03 6.94 -5.57
C GLY A 22 -0.12 7.30 -7.04
N TYR A 23 -1.24 6.96 -7.68
CA TYR A 23 -1.48 7.32 -9.08
C TYR A 23 -1.63 8.83 -9.27
N ILE A 24 -2.36 9.50 -8.37
CA ILE A 24 -2.51 10.97 -8.39
C ILE A 24 -1.16 11.64 -8.16
N VAL A 25 -0.38 11.15 -7.19
CA VAL A 25 0.97 11.66 -6.88
C VAL A 25 1.88 11.59 -8.10
N LEU A 26 1.95 10.44 -8.76
CA LEU A 26 2.79 10.26 -9.96
C LEU A 26 2.30 11.04 -11.17
N SER A 27 0.98 11.21 -11.29
CA SER A 27 0.38 12.03 -12.34
C SER A 27 0.73 13.51 -12.14
N CYS A 28 0.68 14.01 -10.91
CA CYS A 28 1.09 15.37 -10.57
C CYS A 28 2.61 15.57 -10.75
N ALA A 29 3.42 14.54 -10.47
CA ALA A 29 4.87 14.56 -10.66
C ALA A 29 5.33 14.40 -12.13
N GLY A 30 4.41 14.16 -13.07
CA GLY A 30 4.73 14.00 -14.50
C GLY A 30 5.49 12.72 -14.87
N THR A 31 5.57 11.73 -13.97
CA THR A 31 6.35 10.50 -14.20
C THR A 31 5.54 9.50 -15.01
N GLN A 32 5.98 9.14 -16.23
CA GLN A 32 5.25 8.24 -17.14
C GLN A 32 5.71 6.77 -17.11
N ARG A 33 6.91 6.49 -16.58
CA ARG A 33 7.52 5.16 -16.62
C ARG A 33 7.18 4.36 -15.37
N HIS A 34 6.77 3.09 -15.53
CA HIS A 34 6.40 2.17 -14.43
C HIS A 34 5.33 2.71 -13.47
N LYS A 35 4.43 3.59 -13.96
CA LYS A 35 3.37 4.26 -13.18
C LYS A 35 2.57 3.33 -12.29
N PHE A 36 2.16 2.18 -12.83
CA PHE A 36 1.27 1.23 -12.13
C PHE A 36 1.92 0.60 -10.89
N LEU A 37 3.13 0.06 -11.03
CA LEU A 37 3.86 -0.56 -9.92
C LEU A 37 4.26 0.49 -8.88
N LEU A 38 4.71 1.66 -9.34
CA LEU A 38 5.13 2.73 -8.46
C LEU A 38 3.94 3.36 -7.71
N SER A 39 2.76 3.47 -8.33
CA SER A 39 1.57 3.97 -7.65
C SER A 39 1.13 3.03 -6.54
N ILE A 40 1.16 1.72 -6.78
CA ILE A 40 0.87 0.71 -5.74
C ILE A 40 1.88 0.82 -4.61
N GLY A 41 3.18 0.89 -4.93
CA GLY A 41 4.23 1.01 -3.92
C GLY A 41 4.08 2.26 -3.04
N ILE A 42 3.77 3.41 -3.64
CA ILE A 42 3.53 4.66 -2.91
C ILE A 42 2.29 4.54 -2.02
N SER A 43 1.17 4.05 -2.55
CA SER A 43 -0.07 3.88 -1.79
C SER A 43 0.09 2.91 -0.62
N ILE A 44 0.71 1.75 -0.82
CA ILE A 44 0.99 0.78 0.25
C ILE A 44 1.90 1.42 1.31
N SER A 45 2.94 2.14 0.89
CA SER A 45 3.85 2.82 1.82
C SER A 45 3.09 3.84 2.68
N ILE A 46 2.20 4.64 2.09
CA ILE A 46 1.36 5.59 2.85
C ILE A 46 0.47 4.86 3.86
N VAL A 47 -0.16 3.77 3.46
CA VAL A 47 -1.03 2.97 4.34
C VAL A 47 -0.24 2.38 5.50
N VAL A 48 0.89 1.72 5.22
CA VAL A 48 1.71 1.06 6.24
C VAL A 48 2.35 2.07 7.19
N LEU A 49 2.94 3.15 6.66
CA LEU A 49 3.61 4.18 7.47
C LEU A 49 2.63 4.96 8.36
N THR A 50 1.36 5.05 7.99
CA THR A 50 0.32 5.66 8.84
C THR A 50 -0.30 4.65 9.80
N LEU A 51 -0.48 3.39 9.40
CA LEU A 51 -1.13 2.37 10.21
C LEU A 51 -0.24 1.88 11.36
N VAL A 52 1.03 1.57 11.08
CA VAL A 52 1.94 0.98 12.06
C VAL A 52 2.11 1.85 13.31
N PRO A 53 2.36 3.17 13.22
CA PRO A 53 2.48 4.01 14.41
C PRO A 53 1.18 4.09 15.21
N ILE A 54 0.02 4.16 14.54
CA ILE A 54 -1.28 4.27 15.21
C ILE A 54 -1.63 2.98 15.92
N TYR A 55 -1.34 1.83 15.32
CA TYR A 55 -1.53 0.55 15.98
C TYR A 55 -0.58 0.40 17.18
N TRP A 56 0.67 0.85 17.07
CA TRP A 56 1.66 0.75 18.15
C TRP A 56 1.27 1.55 19.40
N ILE A 57 0.62 2.70 19.24
CA ILE A 57 0.08 3.50 20.36
C ILE A 57 -1.32 3.05 20.82
N GLY A 58 -1.85 1.95 20.27
CA GLY A 58 -3.20 1.45 20.58
C GLY A 58 -4.32 2.35 20.06
N GLY A 59 -4.07 3.15 19.03
CA GLY A 59 -5.03 4.07 18.45
C GLY A 59 -6.15 3.37 17.66
N GLY A 60 -7.35 3.94 17.71
CA GLY A 60 -8.53 3.39 17.03
C GLY A 60 -8.54 3.63 15.51
N ILE A 61 -9.37 2.85 14.80
CA ILE A 61 -9.51 2.91 13.34
C ILE A 61 -9.90 4.30 12.82
N SER A 62 -10.75 5.03 13.55
CA SER A 62 -11.20 6.37 13.16
C SER A 62 -10.07 7.40 13.19
N LEU A 63 -9.17 7.29 14.18
CA LEU A 63 -7.98 8.14 14.28
C LEU A 63 -7.02 7.85 13.13
N TRP A 64 -6.77 6.57 12.84
CA TRP A 64 -5.96 6.16 11.71
C TRP A 64 -6.53 6.68 10.38
N LEU A 65 -7.83 6.52 10.14
CA LEU A 65 -8.48 7.04 8.93
C LEU A 65 -8.31 8.55 8.78
N GLY A 66 -8.46 9.33 9.85
CA GLY A 66 -8.24 10.77 9.82
C GLY A 66 -6.80 11.12 9.42
N ILE A 67 -5.81 10.46 10.04
CA ILE A 67 -4.40 10.67 9.76
C ILE A 67 -4.04 10.24 8.33
N LEU A 68 -4.57 9.11 7.86
CA LEU A 68 -4.39 8.62 6.50
C LEU A 68 -4.80 9.68 5.47
N HIS A 69 -5.99 10.26 5.63
CA HIS A 69 -6.48 11.30 4.71
C HIS A 69 -5.64 12.58 4.76
N LEU A 70 -5.22 13.00 5.96
CA LEU A 70 -4.33 14.16 6.11
C LEU A 70 -2.99 13.93 5.41
N VAL A 71 -2.40 12.74 5.54
CA VAL A 71 -1.14 12.40 4.85
C VAL A 71 -1.34 12.36 3.34
N ILE A 72 -2.41 11.73 2.84
CA ILE A 72 -2.72 11.72 1.40
C ILE A 72 -2.85 13.15 0.87
N ALA A 73 -3.62 14.00 1.56
CA ALA A 73 -3.81 15.40 1.17
C ALA A 73 -2.49 16.18 1.20
N ALA A 74 -1.66 15.99 2.23
CA ALA A 74 -0.37 16.64 2.37
C ALA A 74 0.62 16.21 1.27
N VAL A 75 0.68 14.93 0.92
CA VAL A 75 1.56 14.43 -0.16
C VAL A 75 1.11 14.98 -1.52
N ILE A 76 -0.19 14.93 -1.83
CA ILE A 76 -0.73 15.48 -3.09
C ILE A 76 -0.50 17.00 -3.16
N GLY A 77 -0.80 17.71 -2.08
CA GLY A 77 -0.60 19.16 -1.97
C GLY A 77 0.88 19.53 -2.11
N GLY A 78 1.77 18.81 -1.44
CA GLY A 78 3.22 19.00 -1.53
C GLY A 78 3.72 18.87 -2.95
N VAL A 79 3.34 17.82 -3.67
CA VAL A 79 3.75 17.61 -5.07
C VAL A 79 3.21 18.69 -6.00
N ARG A 80 1.98 19.20 -5.76
CA ARG A 80 1.40 20.29 -6.56
C ARG A 80 2.00 21.66 -6.27
N LEU A 81 2.34 21.93 -5.01
CA LEU A 81 2.88 23.23 -4.57
C LEU A 81 4.39 23.34 -4.79
N PHE A 82 5.11 22.21 -4.91
CA PHE A 82 6.55 22.19 -5.10
C PHE A 82 7.03 23.02 -6.31
N PRO A 83 6.43 22.90 -7.52
CA PRO A 83 6.85 23.71 -8.67
C PRO A 83 6.54 25.20 -8.50
N THR A 84 5.48 25.55 -7.76
CA THR A 84 5.12 26.95 -7.48
C THR A 84 6.03 27.62 -6.47
N LEU A 85 6.53 26.86 -5.49
CA LEU A 85 7.46 27.35 -4.46
C LEU A 85 8.90 27.41 -4.97
N TYR A 86 9.27 26.56 -5.94
CA TYR A 86 10.62 26.47 -6.50
C TYR A 86 10.64 26.58 -8.04
N PRO A 87 10.20 27.70 -8.62
CA PRO A 87 9.94 27.83 -10.06
C PRO A 87 11.21 27.79 -10.94
N ASN A 88 12.37 28.16 -10.39
CA ASN A 88 13.65 28.16 -11.11
C ASN A 88 14.42 26.85 -11.03
N GLN A 89 13.94 25.88 -10.24
CA GLN A 89 14.39 24.53 -10.41
C GLN A 89 13.70 24.00 -11.67
N LYS A 90 14.43 24.01 -12.80
CA LYS A 90 14.09 23.11 -13.89
C LYS A 90 13.94 21.75 -13.23
N MET A 91 12.71 21.23 -13.16
CA MET A 91 12.43 19.85 -12.82
C MET A 91 13.00 19.07 -14.00
N GLY A 92 14.34 19.03 -14.06
CA GLY A 92 15.08 18.35 -15.09
C GLY A 92 14.49 16.97 -15.10
N LYS A 93 14.19 16.46 -16.31
CA LYS A 93 13.84 15.04 -16.49
C LYS A 93 14.72 14.30 -15.50
N VAL A 94 14.13 13.83 -14.40
CA VAL A 94 14.89 13.18 -13.36
C VAL A 94 15.23 11.86 -14.02
N ILE A 95 16.32 11.87 -14.80
CA ILE A 95 17.13 10.70 -14.98
C ILE A 95 17.45 10.38 -13.54
N LEU A 96 16.65 9.48 -12.97
CA LEU A 96 16.83 8.95 -11.65
C LEU A 96 18.18 8.24 -11.74
N SER A 97 19.28 9.01 -11.64
CA SER A 97 20.55 8.46 -11.27
C SER A 97 20.23 7.77 -9.97
N PRO A 98 20.36 6.44 -9.91
CA PRO A 98 19.85 5.72 -8.79
C PRO A 98 20.51 6.30 -7.54
N LEU A 99 19.71 6.92 -6.64
CA LEU A 99 20.19 7.52 -5.38
C LEU A 99 21.00 6.51 -4.56
N VAL A 100 20.77 5.24 -4.86
CA VAL A 100 21.39 4.09 -4.26
C VAL A 100 22.24 3.40 -5.34
N PRO A 101 23.56 3.20 -5.15
CA PRO A 101 24.38 2.44 -6.08
C PRO A 101 23.69 1.13 -6.48
N LYS A 102 23.73 0.76 -7.77
CA LYS A 102 23.09 -0.48 -8.28
C LYS A 102 23.47 -1.74 -7.47
N ARG A 103 24.65 -1.74 -6.85
CA ARG A 103 25.14 -2.81 -5.95
C ARG A 103 24.30 -2.98 -4.68
N LEU A 104 23.69 -1.91 -4.17
CA LEU A 104 22.88 -1.91 -2.96
C LEU A 104 21.43 -2.36 -3.21
N TYR A 105 20.98 -2.44 -4.47
CA TYR A 105 19.67 -3.05 -4.79
C TYR A 105 19.60 -4.50 -4.33
N GLY A 106 20.70 -5.24 -4.46
CA GLY A 106 20.82 -6.60 -3.93
C GLY A 106 20.68 -6.65 -2.41
N LEU A 107 21.22 -5.65 -1.69
CA LEU A 107 21.10 -5.56 -0.23
C LEU A 107 19.67 -5.26 0.21
N GLY A 108 18.98 -4.35 -0.48
CA GLY A 108 17.56 -4.08 -0.21
C GLY A 108 16.69 -5.31 -0.46
N PHE A 109 16.93 -6.02 -1.56
CA PHE A 109 16.25 -7.28 -1.87
C PHE A 109 16.51 -8.35 -0.80
N ILE A 110 17.78 -8.56 -0.42
CA ILE A 110 18.15 -9.53 0.62
C ILE A 110 17.51 -9.16 1.96
N PHE A 111 17.56 -7.89 2.36
CA PHE A 111 16.96 -7.43 3.61
C PHE A 111 15.45 -7.69 3.65
N LEU A 112 14.77 -7.42 2.53
CA LEU A 112 13.32 -7.64 2.40
C LEU A 112 13.00 -9.14 2.45
N LEU A 113 13.78 -9.97 1.77
CA LEU A 113 13.64 -11.42 1.74
C LEU A 113 13.89 -12.04 3.13
N VAL A 114 14.91 -11.57 3.84
CA VAL A 114 15.23 -12.00 5.21
C VAL A 114 14.14 -11.58 6.19
N SER A 115 13.69 -10.32 6.13
CA SER A 115 12.65 -9.81 7.03
C SER A 115 11.31 -10.52 6.80
N PHE A 116 10.94 -10.73 5.54
CA PHE A 116 9.72 -11.43 5.15
C PHE A 116 9.79 -12.93 5.50
N GLY A 117 10.94 -13.55 5.27
CA GLY A 117 11.17 -14.94 5.69
C GLY A 117 11.11 -15.11 7.21
N PHE A 118 11.72 -14.21 7.96
CA PHE A 118 11.69 -14.24 9.43
C PHE A 118 10.27 -14.05 9.98
N TYR A 119 9.50 -13.13 9.41
CA TYR A 119 8.08 -12.97 9.73
C TYR A 119 7.29 -14.27 9.50
N HIS A 120 7.45 -14.94 8.35
CA HIS A 120 6.77 -16.21 8.09
C HIS A 120 7.27 -17.38 8.93
N VAL A 121 8.49 -17.34 9.45
CA VAL A 121 8.96 -18.34 10.42
C VAL A 121 8.29 -18.15 11.78
N ILE A 122 8.13 -16.90 12.24
CA ILE A 122 7.46 -16.60 13.52
C ILE A 122 5.96 -16.85 13.42
N VAL A 123 5.34 -16.32 12.38
CA VAL A 123 3.89 -16.27 12.25
C VAL A 123 3.36 -17.53 11.55
N GLY A 124 4.16 -18.16 10.67
CA GLY A 124 3.77 -19.34 9.90
C GLY A 124 3.29 -19.00 8.48
N PRO A 125 3.29 -19.99 7.56
CA PRO A 125 2.91 -19.79 6.16
C PRO A 125 1.39 -19.69 5.90
N PHE A 126 0.55 -19.95 6.91
CA PHE A 126 -0.91 -20.13 6.75
C PHE A 126 -1.76 -19.23 7.66
N THR A 127 -1.27 -18.06 8.06
CA THR A 127 -1.97 -17.21 9.03
C THR A 127 -2.79 -16.08 8.44
N GLU A 128 -2.64 -15.76 7.15
CA GLU A 128 -3.44 -14.70 6.52
C GLU A 128 -4.74 -15.22 5.88
N ILE A 129 -4.86 -16.54 5.68
CA ILE A 129 -6.14 -17.20 5.37
C ILE A 129 -6.57 -17.89 6.65
N PRO A 130 -7.53 -17.35 7.42
CA PRO A 130 -7.93 -17.95 8.68
C PRO A 130 -8.36 -19.39 8.40
N SER A 131 -7.88 -20.35 9.20
CA SER A 131 -8.30 -21.76 9.11
C SER A 131 -9.82 -21.93 9.16
N ASP A 132 -10.53 -20.94 9.70
CA ASP A 132 -12.00 -20.85 9.66
C ASP A 132 -12.58 -20.75 8.25
N PHE A 133 -11.87 -20.15 7.29
CA PHE A 133 -12.27 -20.09 5.89
C PHE A 133 -12.38 -21.50 5.30
N TRP A 134 -11.39 -22.35 5.59
CA TRP A 134 -11.38 -23.75 5.17
C TRP A 134 -12.44 -24.60 5.89
N LYS A 135 -12.67 -24.34 7.19
CA LYS A 135 -13.76 -25.00 7.94
C LYS A 135 -15.14 -24.62 7.40
N HIS A 136 -15.34 -23.36 6.99
CA HIS A 136 -16.58 -22.91 6.37
C HIS A 136 -16.78 -23.53 4.98
N LEU A 137 -15.75 -23.53 4.12
CA LEU A 137 -15.82 -24.16 2.80
C LEU A 137 -16.04 -25.68 2.88
N ALA A 138 -15.37 -26.36 3.83
CA ALA A 138 -15.55 -27.80 4.04
C ALA A 138 -16.98 -28.13 4.47
N ARG A 139 -17.61 -27.29 5.31
CA ARG A 139 -19.02 -27.46 5.71
C ARG A 139 -19.97 -27.33 4.52
N VAL A 140 -19.77 -26.32 3.67
CA VAL A 140 -20.59 -26.11 2.47
C VAL A 140 -20.43 -27.25 1.46
N GLY A 141 -19.21 -27.78 1.29
CA GLY A 141 -18.96 -28.92 0.41
C GLY A 141 -19.69 -30.19 0.83
N VAL A 142 -19.73 -30.49 2.13
CA VAL A 142 -20.42 -31.67 2.68
C VAL A 142 -21.94 -31.57 2.49
N GLU A 143 -22.53 -30.39 2.70
CA GLU A 143 -23.98 -30.17 2.49
C GLU A 143 -24.40 -30.23 1.02
N SER A 144 -23.49 -29.96 0.06
CA SER A 144 -23.77 -30.07 -1.38
C SER A 144 -23.63 -31.49 -1.94
N SER A 145 -23.13 -32.43 -1.13
CA SER A 145 -22.87 -33.83 -1.50
C SER A 145 -23.86 -34.83 -0.90
N VAL A 146 -24.92 -34.33 -0.24
CA VAL A 146 -26.08 -35.08 0.26
C VAL A 146 -27.33 -34.56 -0.45
#